data_AF-A0A182QAH5-F1
#
_entry.id   AF-A0A182QAH5-F1
#
_cell.length_a   1.000
_cell.length_b   1.000
_cell.length_c   1.000
_cell.angle_alpha   90.00
_cell.angle_beta   90.00
_cell.angle_gamma   90.00
#
_symmetry.space_group_name_H-M   'P 1'
#
loop_
_entity.id
_entity.type
_entity.pdbx_description
1 polymer ?
#
loop_
_entity_poly.entity_id
_entity_poly.type
_entity_poly.pdbx_seq_one_letter_code
_entity_poly.pdbx_strand_id
1 'polypeptide(L)'
;MRTGLLRLAKTSLQNRMSDLKLLRPDFGSDRRPKLAITCSDIPTSYVDLLKQKCDVTVCNGLNRTDILRSITGAEGILWLTTDRLDSEALDAAGAQLKVVSTMTSGMDYVDSGEFVRRGIALGHTPKVVNDPVADIAIGLMLAAARRFHEGREKIVKGQWEMRPQWLLGQDVPGSTVGIVGLGGIGQTILKRLKGFDIARCLYTGRNRKVEGDQAGASYVDLATLLRESDFIFIACPLTSETTKLFNHDTFALMKPSSVLINVARGGIVDQLALVQALQKGTIFAAGLDVMTPEPLEPDDPLLSLPNCVAVPHLGTATKQSLLDMFTITANNVLSVLAGGELIAPYKK
;
A
#
# COMPACT_ATOMS: atom_id res chain seq x y z
N MET A 1 -25.01 6.15 40.50
CA MET A 1 -23.69 5.65 40.02
C MET A 1 -23.60 5.67 38.48
N ARG A 2 -23.76 6.82 37.81
CA ARG A 2 -23.64 6.92 36.33
C ARG A 2 -23.05 8.27 35.91
N THR A 3 -21.88 8.61 36.43
CA THR A 3 -21.12 9.80 35.99
C THR A 3 -19.59 9.58 35.93
N GLY A 4 -19.09 8.37 36.21
CA GLY A 4 -17.66 8.07 36.26
C GLY A 4 -17.02 7.53 34.97
N LEU A 5 -17.77 6.92 34.06
CA LEU A 5 -17.18 6.22 32.90
C LEU A 5 -16.93 7.10 31.66
N LEU A 6 -17.66 8.20 31.47
CA LEU A 6 -17.46 9.06 30.29
C LEU A 6 -16.26 10.01 30.40
N ARG A 7 -15.70 10.21 31.60
CA ARG A 7 -14.54 11.09 31.80
C ARG A 7 -13.19 10.39 31.61
N LEU A 8 -13.16 9.06 31.56
CA LEU A 8 -11.94 8.28 31.30
C LEU A 8 -11.69 8.01 29.81
N ALA A 9 -12.72 8.10 28.97
CA ALA A 9 -12.58 7.89 27.51
C ALA A 9 -12.18 9.16 26.73
N LYS A 10 -12.49 10.37 27.24
CA LYS A 10 -12.05 11.62 26.60
C LYS A 10 -10.58 11.95 26.86
N THR A 11 -10.03 11.51 27.99
CA THR A 11 -8.63 11.72 28.36
C THR A 11 -7.67 10.78 27.60
N SER A 12 -8.14 9.69 26.99
CA SER A 12 -7.29 8.75 26.23
C SER A 12 -7.18 9.06 24.71
N LEU A 13 -7.99 9.99 24.21
CA LEU A 13 -7.91 10.49 22.84
C LEU A 13 -7.09 11.79 22.75
N GLN A 14 -7.15 12.66 23.76
CA GLN A 14 -6.29 13.85 23.84
C GLN A 14 -4.84 13.54 24.23
N ASN A 15 -4.58 12.42 24.92
CA ASN A 15 -3.22 11.97 25.28
C ASN A 15 -2.50 11.15 24.19
N ARG A 16 -2.98 11.13 22.95
CA ARG A 16 -2.26 10.52 21.80
C ARG A 16 -1.64 11.53 20.83
N MET A 17 -1.58 12.79 21.23
CA MET A 17 -0.76 13.80 20.52
C MET A 17 0.73 13.71 20.92
N SER A 18 1.09 12.88 21.91
CA SER A 18 2.46 12.62 22.38
C SER A 18 3.17 11.46 21.66
N ASP A 19 2.58 10.88 20.61
CA ASP A 19 3.04 9.59 20.06
C ASP A 19 4.05 9.70 18.90
N LEU A 20 4.24 10.90 18.32
CA LEU A 20 5.23 11.10 17.26
C LEU A 20 6.65 11.11 17.86
N LYS A 21 7.33 9.97 17.80
CA LYS A 21 8.69 9.78 18.33
C LYS A 21 9.73 10.24 17.31
N LEU A 22 9.81 11.56 17.10
CA LEU A 22 10.85 12.12 16.25
C LEU A 22 12.20 12.13 16.96
N LEU A 23 13.26 11.87 16.18
CA LEU A 23 14.63 12.12 16.60
C LEU A 23 14.79 13.61 16.94
N ARG A 24 15.64 13.88 17.93
CA ARG A 24 16.01 15.25 18.35
C ARG A 24 17.50 15.45 18.11
N PRO A 25 17.96 15.45 16.84
CA PRO A 25 19.37 15.64 16.55
C PRO A 25 19.81 17.04 16.97
N ASP A 26 21.07 17.14 17.38
CA ASP A 26 21.78 18.41 17.48
C ASP A 26 22.45 18.69 16.13
N PHE A 27 22.06 19.78 15.47
CA PHE A 27 22.64 20.20 14.19
C PHE A 27 23.80 21.19 14.37
N GLY A 28 24.14 21.56 15.61
CA GLY A 28 25.01 22.69 15.95
C GLY A 28 24.19 23.94 16.31
N SER A 29 24.77 24.84 17.12
CA SER A 29 24.06 25.89 17.86
C SER A 29 23.19 26.84 17.02
N ASP A 30 23.46 26.99 15.72
CA ASP A 30 22.77 27.95 14.85
C ASP A 30 22.34 27.36 13.49
N ARG A 31 22.55 26.05 13.26
CA ARG A 31 22.24 25.44 11.97
C ARG A 31 20.79 24.94 11.93
N ARG A 32 20.02 25.42 10.95
CA ARG A 32 18.67 24.95 10.65
C ARG A 32 18.62 24.40 9.22
N PRO A 33 18.65 23.07 9.05
CA PRO A 33 18.63 22.49 7.72
C PRO A 33 17.35 22.84 6.95
N LYS A 34 17.46 23.05 5.64
CA LYS A 34 16.29 23.27 4.78
C LYS A 34 15.59 21.95 4.47
N LEU A 35 14.33 21.83 4.88
CA LEU A 35 13.51 20.63 4.75
C LEU A 35 12.29 20.91 3.88
N ALA A 36 12.06 20.13 2.84
CA ALA A 36 10.83 20.22 2.04
C ALA A 36 9.89 19.05 2.34
N ILE A 37 8.58 19.33 2.36
CA ILE A 37 7.51 18.34 2.47
C ILE A 37 6.60 18.52 1.26
N THR A 38 6.47 17.49 0.42
CA THR A 38 5.80 17.61 -0.89
C THR A 38 4.28 17.47 -0.84
N CYS A 39 3.67 17.40 0.35
CA CYS A 39 2.22 17.33 0.53
C CYS A 39 1.81 18.05 1.82
N SER A 40 0.78 18.89 1.73
CA SER A 40 0.19 19.61 2.87
C SER A 40 -0.86 18.82 3.63
N ASP A 41 -1.37 17.70 3.07
CA ASP A 41 -2.39 16.86 3.72
C ASP A 41 -1.78 15.93 4.79
N ILE A 42 -1.18 16.56 5.79
CA ILE A 42 -0.63 15.93 6.98
C ILE A 42 -0.99 16.77 8.22
N PRO A 43 -1.10 16.16 9.41
CA PRO A 43 -1.40 16.92 10.62
C PRO A 43 -0.40 18.06 10.85
N THR A 44 -0.90 19.29 11.04
CA THR A 44 -0.06 20.47 11.30
C THR A 44 0.87 20.26 12.48
N SER A 45 0.44 19.52 13.50
CA SER A 45 1.25 19.18 14.67
C SER A 45 2.53 18.40 14.32
N TYR A 46 2.54 17.62 13.24
CA TYR A 46 3.72 16.89 12.79
C TYR A 46 4.72 17.83 12.11
N VAL A 47 4.20 18.75 11.31
CA VAL A 47 5.01 19.81 10.67
C VAL A 47 5.62 20.74 11.72
N ASP A 48 4.84 21.12 12.74
CA ASP A 48 5.30 22.00 13.82
C ASP A 48 6.45 21.39 14.62
N LEU A 49 6.47 20.08 14.80
CA LEU A 49 7.60 19.37 15.42
C LEU A 49 8.88 19.47 14.57
N LEU A 50 8.77 19.37 13.25
CA LEU A 50 9.90 19.55 12.33
C LEU A 50 10.39 21.00 12.31
N LYS A 51 9.46 21.97 12.32
CA LYS A 51 9.75 23.41 12.38
C LYS A 51 10.50 23.83 13.64
N GLN A 52 10.49 23.05 14.72
CA GLN A 52 11.32 23.36 15.88
C GLN A 52 12.82 23.27 15.57
N LYS A 53 13.22 22.47 14.56
CA LYS A 53 14.62 22.16 14.27
C LYS A 53 15.08 22.46 12.85
N CYS A 54 14.16 22.50 11.87
CA CYS A 54 14.47 22.71 10.47
C CYS A 54 13.74 23.93 9.91
N ASP A 55 14.25 24.51 8.84
CA ASP A 55 13.52 25.48 8.03
C ASP A 55 12.65 24.72 7.04
N VAL A 56 11.35 24.59 7.37
CA VAL A 56 10.42 23.70 6.67
C VAL A 56 9.60 24.45 5.62
N THR A 57 9.68 23.99 4.37
CA THR A 57 8.79 24.38 3.28
C THR A 57 7.78 23.26 3.02
N VAL A 58 6.49 23.59 2.96
CA VAL A 58 5.42 22.62 2.66
C VAL A 58 4.78 22.98 1.33
N CYS A 59 4.69 22.00 0.43
CA CYS A 59 3.98 22.15 -0.84
C CYS A 59 2.47 22.05 -0.62
N ASN A 60 1.72 23.05 -1.10
CA ASN A 60 0.25 23.02 -1.12
C ASN A 60 -0.31 22.60 -2.48
N GLY A 61 0.54 22.52 -3.52
CA GLY A 61 0.14 22.13 -4.87
C GLY A 61 0.25 20.62 -5.06
N LEU A 62 -0.57 20.08 -5.96
CA LEU A 62 -0.59 18.66 -6.30
C LEU A 62 0.13 18.35 -7.63
N ASN A 63 0.36 19.37 -8.47
CA ASN A 63 1.02 19.17 -9.74
C ASN A 63 2.55 19.19 -9.60
N ARG A 64 3.23 18.54 -10.54
CA ARG A 64 4.69 18.42 -10.58
C ARG A 64 5.39 19.77 -10.49
N THR A 65 4.93 20.79 -11.22
CA THR A 65 5.53 22.13 -11.22
C THR A 65 5.58 22.75 -9.83
N ASP A 66 4.50 22.65 -9.06
CA ASP A 66 4.43 23.17 -7.69
C ASP A 66 5.28 22.34 -6.73
N ILE A 67 5.31 21.00 -6.90
CA ILE A 67 6.17 20.09 -6.14
C ILE A 67 7.64 20.46 -6.36
N LEU A 68 8.09 20.56 -7.61
CA LEU A 68 9.48 20.88 -7.97
C LEU A 68 9.90 22.26 -7.46
N ARG A 69 9.01 23.26 -7.52
CA ARG A 69 9.29 24.59 -6.97
C ARG A 69 9.44 24.56 -5.44
N SER A 70 8.68 23.71 -4.74
CA SER A 70 8.69 23.64 -3.28
C SER A 70 9.95 23.00 -2.69
N ILE A 71 10.68 22.20 -3.49
CA ILE A 71 11.87 21.48 -3.05
C ILE A 71 13.18 22.22 -3.38
N THR A 72 13.13 23.34 -4.11
CA THR A 72 14.32 24.12 -4.48
C THR A 72 15.11 24.55 -3.25
N GLY A 73 16.40 24.21 -3.22
CA GLY A 73 17.29 24.57 -2.13
C GLY A 73 17.19 23.66 -0.89
N ALA A 74 16.38 22.60 -0.91
CA ALA A 74 16.26 21.67 0.21
C ALA A 74 17.52 20.81 0.40
N GLU A 75 17.90 20.57 1.67
CA GLU A 75 18.92 19.59 2.04
C GLU A 75 18.31 18.20 2.29
N GLY A 76 17.04 18.17 2.71
CA GLY A 76 16.27 16.94 2.93
C GLY A 76 14.83 17.07 2.43
N ILE A 77 14.26 15.98 1.94
CA ILE A 77 12.90 15.96 1.41
C ILE A 77 12.09 14.81 2.01
N LEU A 78 10.89 15.12 2.53
CA LEU A 78 9.83 14.15 2.77
C LEU A 78 8.97 14.08 1.49
N TRP A 79 9.17 13.03 0.70
CA TRP A 79 8.44 12.80 -0.54
C TRP A 79 7.13 12.07 -0.24
N LEU A 80 6.07 12.86 -0.02
CA LEU A 80 4.74 12.41 0.40
C LEU A 80 3.72 12.41 -0.75
N THR A 81 4.20 12.25 -1.98
CA THR A 81 3.41 12.23 -3.21
C THR A 81 3.73 10.99 -4.05
N THR A 82 2.85 10.66 -4.98
CA THR A 82 3.03 9.60 -5.98
C THR A 82 3.67 10.12 -7.27
N ASP A 83 3.98 11.42 -7.36
CA ASP A 83 4.73 11.98 -8.49
C ASP A 83 6.10 11.32 -8.64
N ARG A 84 6.59 11.25 -9.88
CA ARG A 84 7.83 10.55 -10.23
C ARG A 84 9.03 11.20 -9.55
N LEU A 85 9.80 10.39 -8.82
CA LEU A 85 11.01 10.82 -8.13
C LEU A 85 12.23 10.42 -8.97
N ASP A 86 12.62 11.30 -9.90
CA ASP A 86 13.63 11.07 -10.92
C ASP A 86 14.69 12.19 -10.95
N SER A 87 15.55 12.19 -11.98
CA SER A 87 16.63 13.16 -12.12
C SER A 87 16.15 14.61 -12.09
N GLU A 88 15.00 14.93 -12.70
CA GLU A 88 14.45 16.29 -12.72
C GLU A 88 14.07 16.75 -11.31
N ALA A 89 13.46 15.88 -10.50
CA ALA A 89 13.17 16.18 -9.10
C ALA A 89 14.44 16.44 -8.29
N LEU A 90 15.48 15.63 -8.50
CA LEU A 90 16.78 15.80 -7.82
C LEU A 90 17.51 17.07 -8.29
N ASP A 91 17.42 17.41 -9.58
CA ASP A 91 17.99 18.64 -10.16
C ASP A 91 17.27 19.90 -9.63
N ALA A 92 15.95 19.86 -9.53
CA ALA A 92 15.14 20.95 -8.99
C ALA A 92 15.46 21.26 -7.53
N ALA A 93 15.74 20.23 -6.73
CA ALA A 93 16.21 20.40 -5.36
C ALA A 93 17.57 21.11 -5.33
N GLY A 94 18.54 20.64 -6.11
CA GLY A 94 19.88 21.23 -6.24
C GLY A 94 20.98 20.46 -5.49
N ALA A 95 22.23 20.91 -5.67
CA ALA A 95 23.43 20.17 -5.26
C ALA A 95 23.59 19.97 -3.73
N GLN A 96 22.86 20.73 -2.91
CA GLN A 96 22.88 20.59 -1.45
C GLN A 96 21.98 19.47 -0.93
N LEU A 97 21.19 18.81 -1.79
CA LEU A 97 20.32 17.71 -1.40
C LEU A 97 21.14 16.51 -0.89
N LYS A 98 20.85 16.06 0.33
CA LYS A 98 21.55 14.94 1.00
C LYS A 98 20.67 13.71 1.13
N VAL A 99 19.36 13.89 1.28
CA VAL A 99 18.44 12.80 1.60
C VAL A 99 17.03 13.05 1.06
N VAL A 100 16.42 12.00 0.53
CA VAL A 100 14.98 11.93 0.29
C VAL A 100 14.44 10.69 0.99
N SER A 101 13.36 10.84 1.76
CA SER A 101 12.64 9.70 2.29
C SER A 101 11.21 9.70 1.76
N THR A 102 10.78 8.57 1.22
CA THR A 102 9.40 8.36 0.81
C THR A 102 8.56 7.83 1.97
N MET A 103 7.27 8.14 1.96
CA MET A 103 6.30 7.56 2.88
C MET A 103 5.56 6.41 2.20
N THR A 104 6.33 5.47 1.64
CA THR A 104 5.83 4.34 0.85
C THR A 104 6.70 3.10 1.08
N SER A 105 6.17 1.92 0.75
CA SER A 105 6.98 0.70 0.64
C SER A 105 7.30 0.31 -0.81
N GLY A 106 6.44 0.67 -1.76
CA GLY A 106 6.69 0.44 -3.18
C GLY A 106 7.44 1.62 -3.79
N MET A 107 8.44 1.32 -4.63
CA MET A 107 9.42 2.28 -5.14
C MET A 107 9.46 2.32 -6.68
N ASP A 108 8.37 1.89 -7.33
CA ASP A 108 8.23 1.78 -8.78
C ASP A 108 8.26 3.15 -9.51
N TYR A 109 7.90 4.23 -8.81
CA TYR A 109 7.97 5.61 -9.31
C TYR A 109 9.32 6.31 -9.01
N VAL A 110 10.28 5.61 -8.39
CA VAL A 110 11.56 6.18 -7.94
C VAL A 110 12.70 5.67 -8.81
N ASP A 111 13.45 6.59 -9.41
CA ASP A 111 14.71 6.26 -10.09
C ASP A 111 15.84 6.09 -9.06
N SER A 112 15.82 4.96 -8.37
CA SER A 112 16.87 4.60 -7.39
C SER A 112 18.30 4.60 -7.97
N GLY A 113 18.48 4.48 -9.28
CA GLY A 113 19.80 4.54 -9.91
C GLY A 113 20.42 5.94 -9.79
N GLU A 114 19.59 6.98 -9.92
CA GLU A 114 20.02 8.37 -9.77
C GLU A 114 20.49 8.69 -8.34
N PHE A 115 19.86 8.10 -7.32
CA PHE A 115 20.28 8.26 -5.92
C PHE A 115 21.67 7.70 -5.67
N VAL A 116 21.94 6.49 -6.18
CA VAL A 116 23.26 5.86 -6.08
C VAL A 116 24.30 6.68 -6.83
N ARG A 117 24.00 7.09 -8.07
CA ARG A 117 24.91 7.89 -8.91
C ARG A 117 25.31 9.22 -8.27
N ARG A 118 24.39 9.86 -7.56
CA ARG A 118 24.56 11.18 -6.95
C ARG A 118 25.01 11.12 -5.47
N GLY A 119 25.08 9.94 -4.87
CA GLY A 119 25.40 9.78 -3.45
C GLY A 119 24.34 10.34 -2.51
N ILE A 120 23.07 10.36 -2.94
CA ILE A 120 21.94 10.88 -2.15
C ILE A 120 21.30 9.72 -1.39
N ALA A 121 21.10 9.90 -0.08
CA ALA A 121 20.47 8.90 0.76
C ALA A 121 18.97 8.73 0.42
N LEU A 122 18.52 7.49 0.22
CA LEU A 122 17.12 7.17 -0.10
C LEU A 122 16.48 6.31 1.00
N GLY A 123 15.55 6.90 1.74
CA GLY A 123 14.74 6.25 2.78
C GLY A 123 13.35 5.86 2.30
N HIS A 124 12.74 4.88 3.00
CA HIS A 124 11.36 4.43 2.77
C HIS A 124 10.75 3.89 4.08
N THR A 125 9.52 3.35 4.04
CA THR A 125 8.79 2.88 5.24
C THR A 125 8.42 1.38 5.18
N PRO A 126 9.39 0.45 5.22
CA PRO A 126 9.11 -0.98 5.17
C PRO A 126 8.49 -1.44 6.50
N LYS A 127 7.84 -2.60 6.48
CA LYS A 127 7.25 -3.31 7.64
C LYS A 127 6.02 -2.65 8.28
N VAL A 128 6.03 -1.32 8.50
CA VAL A 128 4.88 -0.60 9.11
C VAL A 128 3.61 -0.64 8.24
N VAL A 129 3.76 -0.92 6.95
CA VAL A 129 2.65 -1.10 6.01
C VAL A 129 2.07 -2.51 6.01
N ASN A 130 2.78 -3.50 6.57
CA ASN A 130 2.42 -4.91 6.35
C ASN A 130 1.06 -5.27 6.92
N ASP A 131 0.80 -4.89 8.17
CA ASP A 131 -0.46 -5.18 8.86
C ASP A 131 -1.67 -4.48 8.24
N PRO A 132 -1.70 -3.15 8.06
CA PRO A 132 -2.88 -2.47 7.52
C PRO A 132 -3.20 -2.92 6.09
N VAL A 133 -2.18 -3.17 5.24
CA VAL A 133 -2.39 -3.66 3.87
C VAL A 133 -2.94 -5.09 3.86
N ALA A 134 -2.43 -5.95 4.76
CA ALA A 134 -2.97 -7.31 4.88
C ALA A 134 -4.41 -7.32 5.42
N ASP A 135 -4.80 -6.36 6.27
CA ASP A 135 -6.19 -6.20 6.70
C ASP A 135 -7.11 -5.84 5.53
N ILE A 136 -6.70 -4.88 4.69
CA ILE A 136 -7.43 -4.53 3.46
C ILE A 136 -7.52 -5.74 2.53
N ALA A 137 -6.44 -6.51 2.36
CA ALA A 137 -6.43 -7.70 1.52
C ALA A 137 -7.48 -8.75 1.98
N ILE A 138 -7.52 -9.05 3.28
CA ILE A 138 -8.51 -9.99 3.84
C ILE A 138 -9.94 -9.42 3.73
N GLY A 139 -10.11 -8.13 3.98
CA GLY A 139 -11.40 -7.45 3.82
C GLY A 139 -11.91 -7.53 2.38
N LEU A 140 -11.05 -7.25 1.40
CA LEU A 140 -11.37 -7.34 -0.03
C LEU A 140 -11.65 -8.79 -0.46
N MET A 141 -10.89 -9.77 0.04
CA MET A 141 -11.17 -11.19 -0.19
C MET A 141 -12.61 -11.51 0.23
N LEU A 142 -13.00 -11.19 1.46
CA LEU A 142 -14.33 -11.46 1.98
C LEU A 142 -15.41 -10.69 1.21
N ALA A 143 -15.19 -9.40 0.95
CA ALA A 143 -16.15 -8.54 0.27
C ALA A 143 -16.44 -9.02 -1.15
N ALA A 144 -15.42 -9.44 -1.90
CA ALA A 144 -15.56 -9.98 -3.24
C ALA A 144 -16.20 -11.38 -3.21
N ALA A 145 -15.69 -12.28 -2.37
CA ALA A 145 -16.19 -13.66 -2.24
C ALA A 145 -17.67 -13.72 -1.85
N ARG A 146 -18.09 -12.82 -0.96
CA ARG A 146 -19.45 -12.78 -0.39
C ARG A 146 -20.33 -11.70 -1.02
N ARG A 147 -19.92 -11.14 -2.16
CA ARG A 147 -20.70 -10.20 -3.00
C ARG A 147 -21.24 -8.99 -2.22
N PHE A 148 -20.43 -8.44 -1.31
CA PHE A 148 -20.84 -7.33 -0.45
C PHE A 148 -21.24 -6.09 -1.27
N HIS A 149 -20.46 -5.77 -2.30
CA HIS A 149 -20.73 -4.61 -3.15
C HIS A 149 -22.07 -4.76 -3.89
N GLU A 150 -22.25 -5.84 -4.66
CA GLU A 150 -23.51 -6.13 -5.35
C GLU A 150 -24.71 -6.18 -4.39
N GLY A 151 -24.56 -6.83 -3.22
CA GLY A 151 -25.61 -6.89 -2.21
C GLY A 151 -26.01 -5.50 -1.71
N ARG A 152 -25.02 -4.65 -1.40
CA ARG A 152 -25.27 -3.26 -1.00
C ARG A 152 -26.01 -2.49 -2.09
N GLU A 153 -25.60 -2.63 -3.35
CA GLU A 153 -26.28 -1.96 -4.46
C GLU A 153 -27.74 -2.41 -4.60
N LYS A 154 -28.00 -3.71 -4.54
CA LYS A 154 -29.37 -4.25 -4.64
C LYS A 154 -30.25 -3.73 -3.51
N ILE A 155 -29.72 -3.62 -2.28
CA ILE A 155 -30.45 -3.03 -1.16
C ILE A 155 -30.81 -1.56 -1.45
N VAL A 156 -29.86 -0.75 -1.92
CA VAL A 156 -30.11 0.66 -2.28
C VAL A 156 -31.18 0.78 -3.36
N LYS A 157 -31.19 -0.15 -4.32
CA LYS A 157 -32.14 -0.20 -5.44
C LYS A 157 -33.49 -0.84 -5.07
N GLY A 158 -33.72 -1.24 -3.81
CA GLY A 158 -34.96 -1.89 -3.37
C GLY A 158 -35.15 -3.32 -3.90
N GLN A 159 -34.07 -3.98 -4.33
CA GLN A 159 -34.05 -5.32 -4.95
C GLN A 159 -33.66 -6.42 -3.95
N TRP A 160 -34.00 -6.26 -2.67
CA TRP A 160 -33.70 -7.26 -1.64
C TRP A 160 -34.68 -8.43 -1.74
N GLU A 161 -34.17 -9.64 -2.01
CA GLU A 161 -34.96 -10.87 -1.99
C GLU A 161 -34.60 -11.77 -0.79
N MET A 162 -35.62 -12.35 -0.16
CA MET A 162 -35.46 -13.35 0.89
C MET A 162 -35.61 -14.76 0.31
N ARG A 163 -34.63 -15.20 -0.48
CA ARG A 163 -34.63 -16.52 -1.13
C ARG A 163 -33.30 -17.25 -0.90
N PRO A 164 -33.30 -18.59 -0.75
CA PRO A 164 -32.09 -19.36 -0.46
C PRO A 164 -30.93 -19.21 -1.46
N GLN A 165 -31.24 -18.97 -2.74
CA GLN A 165 -30.23 -18.83 -3.80
C GLN A 165 -29.81 -17.38 -4.08
N TRP A 166 -30.41 -16.41 -3.39
CA TRP A 166 -30.13 -15.00 -3.64
C TRP A 166 -28.71 -14.65 -3.18
N LEU A 167 -27.89 -14.14 -4.12
CA LEU A 167 -26.52 -13.69 -3.88
C LEU A 167 -25.58 -14.74 -3.23
N LEU A 168 -25.69 -16.02 -3.62
CA LEU A 168 -24.71 -17.03 -3.22
C LEU A 168 -23.28 -16.57 -3.58
N GLY A 169 -22.38 -16.75 -2.61
CA GLY A 169 -20.96 -16.41 -2.69
C GLY A 169 -20.08 -17.64 -2.54
N GLN A 170 -18.79 -17.41 -2.30
CA GLN A 170 -17.79 -18.46 -2.05
C GLN A 170 -17.45 -18.55 -0.56
N ASP A 171 -17.31 -19.78 -0.07
CA ASP A 171 -16.80 -20.04 1.27
C ASP A 171 -15.27 -20.03 1.28
N VAL A 172 -14.68 -19.49 2.35
CA VAL A 172 -13.22 -19.49 2.57
C VAL A 172 -12.74 -20.78 3.25
N PRO A 173 -13.46 -21.37 4.23
CA PRO A 173 -13.05 -22.64 4.83
C PRO A 173 -12.89 -23.75 3.79
N GLY A 174 -11.84 -24.55 3.93
CA GLY A 174 -11.52 -25.64 3.00
C GLY A 174 -10.96 -25.18 1.64
N SER A 175 -10.79 -23.88 1.41
CA SER A 175 -10.26 -23.36 0.14
C SER A 175 -8.75 -23.54 -0.01
N THR A 176 -8.28 -23.47 -1.26
CA THR A 176 -6.87 -23.27 -1.60
C THR A 176 -6.60 -21.78 -1.79
N VAL A 177 -5.60 -21.26 -1.10
CA VAL A 177 -5.19 -19.85 -1.26
C VAL A 177 -3.80 -19.74 -1.87
N GLY A 178 -3.68 -18.99 -2.96
CA GLY A 178 -2.41 -18.66 -3.63
C GLY A 178 -1.94 -17.25 -3.29
N ILE A 179 -0.66 -17.09 -2.96
CA ILE A 179 -0.03 -15.77 -2.73
C ILE A 179 1.10 -15.55 -3.74
N VAL A 180 0.96 -14.55 -4.62
CA VAL A 180 2.00 -14.11 -5.54
C VAL A 180 2.85 -13.05 -4.84
N GLY A 181 4.04 -13.45 -4.37
CA GLY A 181 4.95 -12.61 -3.61
C GLY A 181 4.84 -12.82 -2.09
N LEU A 182 5.71 -13.66 -1.53
CA LEU A 182 5.77 -13.91 -0.08
C LEU A 182 6.77 -12.98 0.64
N GLY A 183 6.65 -11.67 0.38
CA GLY A 183 7.34 -10.61 1.13
C GLY A 183 6.64 -10.29 2.47
N GLY A 184 6.96 -9.16 3.09
CA GLY A 184 6.37 -8.77 4.37
C GLY A 184 4.84 -8.78 4.39
N ILE A 185 4.20 -8.17 3.39
CA ILE A 185 2.73 -8.18 3.25
C ILE A 185 2.21 -9.60 3.02
N GLY A 186 2.79 -10.36 2.10
CA GLY A 186 2.37 -11.73 1.81
C GLY A 186 2.46 -12.67 3.01
N GLN A 187 3.53 -12.57 3.81
CA GLN A 187 3.69 -13.32 5.06
C GLN A 187 2.64 -12.91 6.10
N THR A 188 2.31 -11.63 6.18
CA THR A 188 1.30 -11.09 7.08
C THR A 188 -0.13 -11.50 6.67
N ILE A 189 -0.41 -11.61 5.36
CA ILE A 189 -1.63 -12.23 4.82
C ILE A 189 -1.69 -13.70 5.19
N LEU A 190 -0.61 -14.46 4.94
CA LEU A 190 -0.49 -15.88 5.30
C LEU A 190 -0.77 -16.12 6.78
N LYS A 191 -0.26 -15.25 7.67
CA LYS A 191 -0.54 -15.31 9.10
C LYS A 191 -2.04 -15.15 9.40
N ARG A 192 -2.74 -14.22 8.75
CA ARG A 192 -4.18 -13.96 8.96
C ARG A 192 -5.05 -15.11 8.46
N LEU A 193 -4.68 -15.72 7.32
CA LEU A 193 -5.40 -16.84 6.73
C LEU A 193 -5.49 -18.07 7.63
N LYS A 194 -4.60 -18.21 8.63
CA LYS A 194 -4.69 -19.28 9.64
C LYS A 194 -6.00 -19.28 10.43
N GLY A 195 -6.67 -18.12 10.55
CA GLY A 195 -7.95 -18.00 11.23
C GLY A 195 -9.18 -18.31 10.35
N PHE A 196 -8.99 -18.73 9.10
CA PHE A 196 -10.06 -18.94 8.12
C PHE A 196 -10.23 -20.41 7.68
N ASP A 197 -9.59 -21.35 8.38
CA ASP A 197 -9.71 -22.80 8.15
C ASP A 197 -9.48 -23.21 6.68
N ILE A 198 -8.54 -22.56 6.00
CA ILE A 198 -8.17 -22.89 4.63
C ILE A 198 -7.57 -24.30 4.56
N ALA A 199 -7.81 -25.04 3.47
CA ALA A 199 -7.26 -26.38 3.32
C ALA A 199 -5.76 -26.36 3.04
N ARG A 200 -5.30 -25.41 2.23
CA ARG A 200 -3.88 -25.26 1.90
C ARG A 200 -3.55 -23.85 1.43
N CYS A 201 -2.28 -23.47 1.63
CA CYS A 201 -1.72 -22.26 1.04
C CYS A 201 -0.58 -22.59 0.07
N LEU A 202 -0.62 -21.98 -1.11
CA LEU A 202 0.41 -21.99 -2.12
C LEU A 202 1.04 -20.59 -2.21
N TYR A 203 2.31 -20.51 -2.55
CA TYR A 203 2.91 -19.22 -2.89
C TYR A 203 3.93 -19.36 -4.01
N THR A 204 4.14 -18.25 -4.72
CA THR A 204 5.18 -18.13 -5.73
C THR A 204 5.94 -16.81 -5.60
N GLY A 205 7.09 -16.72 -6.24
CA GLY A 205 8.02 -15.58 -6.18
C GLY A 205 9.42 -16.00 -6.63
N ARG A 206 10.39 -15.08 -6.58
CA ARG A 206 11.75 -15.34 -7.09
C ARG A 206 12.48 -16.49 -6.38
N ASN A 207 12.28 -16.61 -5.07
CA ASN A 207 12.97 -17.60 -4.24
C ASN A 207 12.00 -18.17 -3.20
N ARG A 208 12.17 -19.46 -2.89
CA ARG A 208 11.55 -20.11 -1.73
C ARG A 208 11.90 -19.35 -0.44
N LYS A 209 10.95 -19.30 0.50
CA LYS A 209 11.04 -18.58 1.77
C LYS A 209 10.87 -19.53 2.94
N VAL A 210 11.77 -19.41 3.92
CA VAL A 210 11.73 -20.20 5.16
C VAL A 210 10.44 -19.94 5.93
N GLU A 211 9.94 -18.70 5.91
CA GLU A 211 8.70 -18.29 6.57
C GLU A 211 7.48 -18.99 5.96
N GLY A 212 7.50 -19.27 4.65
CA GLY A 212 6.47 -20.06 3.99
C GLY A 212 6.47 -21.50 4.50
N ASP A 213 7.64 -22.13 4.58
CA ASP A 213 7.78 -23.50 5.07
C ASP A 213 7.33 -23.62 6.54
N GLN A 214 7.73 -22.67 7.40
CA GLN A 214 7.31 -22.61 8.81
C GLN A 214 5.80 -22.43 8.99
N ALA A 215 5.14 -21.79 8.02
CA ALA A 215 3.71 -21.59 8.01
C ALA A 215 2.93 -22.74 7.31
N GLY A 216 3.62 -23.75 6.78
CA GLY A 216 3.01 -24.86 6.04
C GLY A 216 2.54 -24.49 4.64
N ALA A 217 3.02 -23.37 4.07
CA ALA A 217 2.70 -22.96 2.71
C ALA A 217 3.66 -23.63 1.70
N SER A 218 3.13 -24.06 0.55
CA SER A 218 3.92 -24.74 -0.48
C SER A 218 4.42 -23.76 -1.54
N TYR A 219 5.73 -23.78 -1.81
CA TYR A 219 6.32 -23.00 -2.91
C TYR A 219 6.11 -23.73 -4.25
N VAL A 220 5.47 -23.06 -5.20
CA VAL A 220 5.14 -23.62 -6.51
C VAL A 220 5.39 -22.60 -7.62
N ASP A 221 5.41 -23.03 -8.89
CA ASP A 221 5.41 -22.12 -10.03
C ASP A 221 4.06 -21.39 -10.17
N LEU A 222 4.05 -20.30 -10.92
CA LEU A 222 2.86 -19.47 -11.10
C LEU A 222 1.70 -20.23 -11.76
N ALA A 223 1.95 -21.07 -12.77
CA ALA A 223 0.89 -21.78 -13.47
C ALA A 223 0.19 -22.80 -12.55
N THR A 224 0.96 -23.51 -11.74
CA THR A 224 0.44 -24.39 -10.68
C THR A 224 -0.41 -23.58 -9.70
N LEU A 225 0.10 -22.46 -9.17
CA LEU A 225 -0.65 -21.59 -8.26
C LEU A 225 -1.99 -21.14 -8.85
N LEU A 226 -2.00 -20.69 -10.11
CA LEU A 226 -3.20 -20.18 -10.79
C LEU A 226 -4.28 -21.25 -10.96
N ARG A 227 -3.92 -22.46 -11.40
CA ARG A 227 -4.88 -23.56 -11.62
C ARG A 227 -5.51 -24.08 -10.33
N GLU A 228 -4.76 -23.95 -9.24
CA GLU A 228 -5.04 -24.66 -8.00
C GLU A 228 -5.72 -23.82 -6.94
N SER A 229 -5.64 -22.50 -7.04
CA SER A 229 -6.13 -21.55 -6.02
C SER A 229 -7.57 -21.12 -6.26
N ASP A 230 -8.35 -21.05 -5.18
CA ASP A 230 -9.69 -20.46 -5.14
C ASP A 230 -9.63 -18.96 -4.80
N PHE A 231 -8.62 -18.55 -4.01
CA PHE A 231 -8.33 -17.15 -3.72
C PHE A 231 -6.89 -16.85 -4.08
N ILE A 232 -6.64 -15.77 -4.84
CA ILE A 232 -5.30 -15.41 -5.30
C ILE A 232 -4.98 -13.99 -4.85
N PHE A 233 -3.96 -13.83 -4.00
CA PHE A 233 -3.47 -12.55 -3.52
C PHE A 233 -2.25 -12.11 -4.30
N ILE A 234 -2.28 -10.89 -4.85
CA ILE A 234 -1.14 -10.21 -5.43
C ILE A 234 -0.49 -9.33 -4.35
N ALA A 235 0.71 -9.71 -3.94
CA ALA A 235 1.52 -9.01 -2.94
C ALA A 235 3.00 -8.87 -3.36
N CYS A 236 3.28 -8.98 -4.67
CA CYS A 236 4.59 -8.78 -5.26
C CYS A 236 4.78 -7.33 -5.74
N PRO A 237 6.02 -6.81 -5.80
CA PRO A 237 6.27 -5.46 -6.32
C PRO A 237 6.00 -5.38 -7.83
N LEU A 238 5.66 -4.17 -8.32
CA LEU A 238 5.65 -3.87 -9.75
C LEU A 238 7.07 -3.69 -10.26
N THR A 239 7.42 -4.45 -11.29
CA THR A 239 8.72 -4.50 -11.95
C THR A 239 8.50 -4.85 -13.42
N SER A 240 9.53 -4.78 -14.26
CA SER A 240 9.43 -5.25 -15.65
C SER A 240 8.98 -6.71 -15.78
N GLU A 241 9.31 -7.57 -14.81
CA GLU A 241 8.94 -8.99 -14.78
C GLU A 241 7.49 -9.23 -14.33
N THR A 242 6.89 -8.28 -13.60
CA THR A 242 5.56 -8.41 -12.99
C THR A 242 4.52 -7.49 -13.63
N THR A 243 4.92 -6.57 -14.51
CA THR A 243 4.01 -5.77 -15.33
C THR A 243 3.10 -6.68 -16.14
N LYS A 244 1.78 -6.51 -15.99
CA LYS A 244 0.75 -7.33 -16.65
C LYS A 244 0.97 -8.85 -16.50
N LEU A 245 1.52 -9.25 -15.34
CA LEU A 245 1.66 -10.65 -14.96
C LEU A 245 0.30 -11.36 -15.00
N PHE A 246 -0.77 -10.66 -14.59
CA PHE A 246 -2.14 -11.12 -14.74
C PHE A 246 -2.76 -10.55 -16.01
N ASN A 247 -2.80 -11.35 -17.05
CA ASN A 247 -3.32 -11.06 -18.38
C ASN A 247 -4.30 -12.16 -18.85
N HIS A 248 -4.78 -12.07 -20.10
CA HIS A 248 -5.73 -13.03 -20.68
C HIS A 248 -5.32 -14.50 -20.49
N ASP A 249 -4.05 -14.84 -20.75
CA ASP A 249 -3.58 -16.22 -20.68
C ASP A 249 -3.55 -16.72 -19.23
N THR A 250 -3.10 -15.88 -18.30
CA THR A 250 -3.09 -16.26 -16.87
C THR A 250 -4.50 -16.33 -16.28
N PHE A 251 -5.43 -15.47 -16.69
CA PHE A 251 -6.83 -15.57 -16.28
C PHE A 251 -7.47 -16.86 -16.80
N ALA A 252 -7.11 -17.31 -18.00
CA ALA A 252 -7.59 -18.58 -18.56
C ALA A 252 -7.09 -19.82 -17.79
N LEU A 253 -5.99 -19.70 -17.03
CA LEU A 253 -5.50 -20.77 -16.16
C LEU A 253 -6.23 -20.84 -14.81
N MET A 254 -6.90 -19.75 -14.39
CA MET A 254 -7.58 -19.69 -13.11
C MET A 254 -8.87 -20.52 -13.13
N LYS A 255 -9.32 -20.96 -11.95
CA LYS A 255 -10.64 -21.59 -11.81
C LYS A 255 -11.75 -20.55 -12.07
N PRO A 256 -12.89 -20.94 -12.66
CA PRO A 256 -14.07 -20.06 -12.75
C PRO A 256 -14.58 -19.59 -11.38
N SER A 257 -14.32 -20.34 -10.30
CA SER A 257 -14.64 -19.97 -8.92
C SER A 257 -13.64 -18.99 -8.28
N SER A 258 -12.53 -18.67 -8.96
CA SER A 258 -11.43 -17.93 -8.34
C SER A 258 -11.81 -16.49 -8.02
N VAL A 259 -11.31 -16.00 -6.89
CA VAL A 259 -11.34 -14.58 -6.53
C VAL A 259 -9.93 -14.02 -6.57
N LEU A 260 -9.72 -12.96 -7.35
CA LEU A 260 -8.44 -12.24 -7.40
C LEU A 260 -8.44 -11.06 -6.40
N ILE A 261 -7.39 -10.92 -5.62
CA ILE A 261 -7.18 -9.82 -4.68
C ILE A 261 -5.89 -9.10 -5.07
N ASN A 262 -5.97 -7.79 -5.36
CA ASN A 262 -4.79 -6.98 -5.64
C ASN A 262 -4.64 -5.83 -4.64
N VAL A 263 -3.59 -5.89 -3.83
CA VAL A 263 -3.20 -4.86 -2.86
C VAL A 263 -1.77 -4.37 -3.08
N ALA A 264 -1.19 -4.68 -4.24
CA ALA A 264 0.19 -4.35 -4.58
C ALA A 264 0.25 -3.11 -5.49
N ARG A 265 0.08 -3.31 -6.80
CA ARG A 265 0.02 -2.25 -7.82
C ARG A 265 -0.93 -2.65 -8.93
N GLY A 266 -1.67 -1.68 -9.48
CA GLY A 266 -2.60 -1.92 -10.58
C GLY A 266 -1.91 -2.48 -11.82
N GLY A 267 -0.73 -1.96 -12.18
CA GLY A 267 0.02 -2.34 -13.37
C GLY A 267 0.52 -3.79 -13.41
N ILE A 268 0.37 -4.55 -12.32
CA ILE A 268 0.62 -6.01 -12.30
C ILE A 268 -0.48 -6.77 -13.03
N VAL A 269 -1.66 -6.16 -13.15
CA VAL A 269 -2.83 -6.70 -13.83
C VAL A 269 -3.07 -5.92 -15.12
N ASP A 270 -3.26 -6.62 -16.24
CA ASP A 270 -3.85 -6.02 -17.42
C ASP A 270 -5.35 -5.75 -17.14
N GLN A 271 -5.68 -4.49 -16.88
CA GLN A 271 -7.03 -4.08 -16.47
C GLN A 271 -8.10 -4.43 -17.51
N LEU A 272 -7.80 -4.34 -18.81
CA LEU A 272 -8.74 -4.73 -19.86
C LEU A 272 -8.99 -6.23 -19.84
N ALA A 273 -7.94 -7.03 -19.61
CA ALA A 273 -8.08 -8.47 -19.47
C ALA A 273 -8.92 -8.85 -18.23
N LEU A 274 -8.73 -8.13 -17.11
CA LEU A 274 -9.52 -8.33 -15.90
C LEU A 274 -11.00 -8.02 -16.13
N VAL A 275 -11.33 -6.87 -16.74
CA VAL A 275 -12.71 -6.50 -17.08
C VAL A 275 -13.37 -7.61 -17.89
N GLN A 276 -12.70 -8.10 -18.94
CA GLN A 276 -13.24 -9.18 -19.78
C GLN A 276 -13.39 -10.49 -19.01
N ALA A 277 -12.43 -10.84 -18.15
CA ALA A 277 -12.49 -12.06 -17.34
C ALA A 277 -13.67 -12.03 -16.38
N LEU A 278 -13.95 -10.89 -15.76
CA LEU A 278 -15.09 -10.69 -14.85
C LEU A 278 -16.43 -10.69 -15.60
N GLN A 279 -16.51 -10.03 -16.76
CA GLN A 279 -17.73 -9.99 -17.59
C GLN A 279 -18.12 -11.37 -18.14
N LYS A 280 -17.12 -12.16 -18.53
CA LYS A 280 -17.33 -13.51 -19.09
C LYS A 280 -17.48 -14.59 -18.02
N GLY A 281 -17.26 -14.26 -16.74
CA GLY A 281 -17.22 -15.25 -15.66
C GLY A 281 -16.04 -16.22 -15.75
N THR A 282 -14.93 -15.81 -16.41
CA THR A 282 -13.66 -16.56 -16.41
C THR A 282 -13.12 -16.71 -14.98
N ILE A 283 -13.34 -15.69 -14.14
CA ILE A 283 -13.12 -15.74 -12.70
C ILE A 283 -14.39 -15.24 -12.00
N PHE A 284 -14.57 -15.61 -10.73
CA PHE A 284 -15.78 -15.30 -9.98
C PHE A 284 -15.90 -13.82 -9.65
N ALA A 285 -14.84 -13.25 -9.05
CA ALA A 285 -14.84 -11.87 -8.58
C ALA A 285 -13.42 -11.30 -8.43
N ALA A 286 -13.32 -10.00 -8.23
CA ALA A 286 -12.08 -9.32 -7.88
C ALA A 286 -12.26 -8.35 -6.71
N GLY A 287 -11.25 -8.25 -5.84
CA GLY A 287 -11.12 -7.25 -4.79
C GLY A 287 -9.85 -6.42 -5.02
N LEU A 288 -10.00 -5.13 -5.29
CA LEU A 288 -8.92 -4.26 -5.75
C LEU A 288 -8.75 -3.08 -4.80
N ASP A 289 -7.55 -2.94 -4.24
CA ASP A 289 -7.11 -1.69 -3.57
C ASP A 289 -6.37 -0.77 -4.56
N VAL A 290 -5.92 -1.30 -5.70
CA VAL A 290 -5.06 -0.61 -6.66
C VAL A 290 -5.50 -0.94 -8.09
N MET A 291 -5.47 0.07 -8.97
CA MET A 291 -5.96 -0.01 -10.36
C MET A 291 -5.02 0.73 -11.34
N THR A 292 -5.29 0.69 -12.64
CA THR A 292 -4.50 1.40 -13.65
C THR A 292 -5.39 1.97 -14.77
N PRO A 293 -5.46 3.31 -14.94
CA PRO A 293 -4.77 4.34 -14.16
C PRO A 293 -5.29 4.44 -12.71
N GLU A 294 -4.56 5.19 -11.88
CA GLU A 294 -5.02 5.57 -10.55
C GLU A 294 -4.86 7.11 -10.43
N PRO A 295 -5.94 7.86 -10.13
CA PRO A 295 -7.32 7.42 -9.91
C PRO A 295 -8.00 6.87 -11.19
N LEU A 296 -9.08 6.10 -11.01
CA LEU A 296 -9.95 5.71 -12.12
C LEU A 296 -10.84 6.86 -12.55
N GLU A 297 -11.17 6.90 -13.84
CA GLU A 297 -12.23 7.76 -14.34
C GLU A 297 -13.61 7.26 -13.87
N PRO A 298 -14.60 8.14 -13.67
CA PRO A 298 -15.93 7.75 -13.17
C PRO A 298 -16.68 6.75 -14.05
N ASP A 299 -16.34 6.67 -15.34
CA ASP A 299 -16.95 5.78 -16.33
C ASP A 299 -16.11 4.52 -16.62
N ASP A 300 -15.05 4.26 -15.83
CA ASP A 300 -14.25 3.06 -16.00
C ASP A 300 -15.12 1.78 -15.86
N PRO A 301 -15.02 0.83 -16.81
CA PRO A 301 -15.86 -0.37 -16.80
C PRO A 301 -15.81 -1.17 -15.49
N LEU A 302 -14.68 -1.20 -14.77
CA LEU A 302 -14.57 -1.90 -13.49
C LEU A 302 -15.62 -1.43 -12.47
N LEU A 303 -15.95 -0.14 -12.48
CA LEU A 303 -16.90 0.47 -11.53
C LEU A 303 -18.35 0.04 -11.78
N SER A 304 -18.63 -0.53 -12.95
CA SER A 304 -19.97 -1.04 -13.32
C SER A 304 -20.16 -2.54 -13.03
N LEU A 305 -19.09 -3.26 -12.67
CA LEU A 305 -19.12 -4.71 -12.52
C LEU A 305 -19.55 -5.11 -11.10
N PRO A 306 -20.68 -5.82 -10.92
CA PRO A 306 -21.16 -6.19 -9.58
C PRO A 306 -20.24 -7.15 -8.84
N ASN A 307 -19.43 -7.93 -9.58
CA ASN A 307 -18.44 -8.86 -9.05
C ASN A 307 -17.02 -8.24 -8.92
N CYS A 308 -16.91 -6.92 -8.95
CA CYS A 308 -15.68 -6.20 -8.65
C CYS A 308 -15.89 -5.31 -7.41
N VAL A 309 -15.05 -5.49 -6.40
CA VAL A 309 -14.99 -4.59 -5.23
C VAL A 309 -13.72 -3.77 -5.36
N ALA A 310 -13.85 -2.49 -5.70
CA ALA A 310 -12.73 -1.56 -5.78
C ALA A 310 -12.76 -0.56 -4.62
N VAL A 311 -11.61 -0.28 -4.02
CA VAL A 311 -11.42 0.76 -3.01
C VAL A 311 -10.23 1.65 -3.41
N PRO A 312 -10.21 2.94 -3.03
CA PRO A 312 -9.23 3.90 -3.53
C PRO A 312 -7.92 3.86 -2.72
N HIS A 313 -7.14 2.78 -2.87
CA HIS A 313 -5.79 2.64 -2.30
C HIS A 313 -5.73 2.92 -0.79
N LEU A 314 -6.60 2.22 -0.06
CA LEU A 314 -6.79 2.35 1.38
C LEU A 314 -5.80 1.50 2.18
N GLY A 315 -4.91 0.73 1.54
CA GLY A 315 -3.96 -0.19 2.17
C GLY A 315 -3.28 0.34 3.44
N THR A 316 -2.86 1.61 3.45
CA THR A 316 -2.25 2.26 4.63
C THR A 316 -3.06 3.43 5.18
N ALA A 317 -4.32 3.59 4.76
CA ALA A 317 -5.18 4.72 5.12
C ALA A 317 -5.77 4.61 6.53
N THR A 318 -4.90 4.43 7.53
CA THR A 318 -5.26 4.45 8.96
C THR A 318 -4.45 5.50 9.70
N LYS A 319 -5.01 6.07 10.77
CA LYS A 319 -4.33 7.08 11.60
C LYS A 319 -2.99 6.57 12.16
N GLN A 320 -2.94 5.31 12.57
CA GLN A 320 -1.74 4.71 13.13
C GLN A 320 -0.67 4.48 12.05
N SER A 321 -1.05 3.97 10.89
CA SER A 321 -0.14 3.78 9.76
C SER A 321 0.45 5.10 9.29
N LEU A 322 -0.37 6.15 9.16
CA LEU A 322 0.08 7.49 8.82
C LEU A 322 1.12 8.00 9.83
N LEU A 323 0.85 7.85 11.14
CA LEU A 323 1.77 8.24 12.21
C LEU A 323 3.12 7.49 12.10
N ASP A 324 3.07 6.16 11.96
CA ASP A 324 4.27 5.32 11.94
C ASP A 324 5.12 5.57 10.69
N MET A 325 4.47 5.67 9.52
CA MET A 325 5.14 5.96 8.25
C MET A 325 5.75 7.36 8.26
N PHE A 326 5.02 8.37 8.74
CA PHE A 326 5.55 9.72 8.87
C PHE A 326 6.75 9.75 9.83
N THR A 327 6.66 9.07 10.98
CA THR A 327 7.75 9.01 11.97
C THR A 327 9.03 8.46 11.35
N ILE A 328 8.95 7.33 10.63
CA ILE A 328 10.12 6.75 9.96
C ILE A 328 10.65 7.70 8.88
N THR A 329 9.76 8.27 8.07
CA THR A 329 10.14 9.17 6.96
C THR A 329 10.88 10.40 7.47
N ALA A 330 10.33 11.06 8.49
CA ALA A 330 10.93 12.21 9.15
C ALA A 330 12.26 11.83 9.80
N ASN A 331 12.31 10.71 10.53
CA ASN A 331 13.52 10.31 11.24
C ASN A 331 14.66 9.87 10.31
N ASN A 332 14.36 9.28 9.16
CA ASN A 332 15.35 9.04 8.10
C ASN A 332 16.05 10.35 7.70
N VAL A 333 15.26 11.38 7.41
CA VAL A 333 15.79 12.66 6.97
C VAL A 333 16.54 13.38 8.09
N LEU A 334 15.95 13.46 9.29
CA LEU A 334 16.59 14.09 10.45
C LEU A 334 17.93 13.44 10.82
N SER A 335 18.02 12.10 10.76
CA SER A 335 19.25 11.37 11.04
C SER A 335 20.36 11.73 10.04
N VAL A 336 20.07 11.66 8.74
CA VAL A 336 21.07 11.97 7.69
C VAL A 336 21.50 13.44 7.72
N LEU A 337 20.57 14.37 7.97
CA LEU A 337 20.91 15.80 8.09
C LEU A 337 21.81 16.11 9.30
N ALA A 338 21.82 15.23 10.30
CA ALA A 338 22.71 15.28 11.46
C ALA A 338 24.04 14.54 11.25
N GLY A 339 24.27 13.97 10.06
CA GLY A 339 25.46 13.17 9.75
C GLY A 339 25.36 11.70 10.16
N GLY A 340 24.17 11.23 10.54
CA GLY A 340 23.88 9.82 10.84
C GLY A 340 23.48 9.02 9.60
N GLU A 341 23.07 7.76 9.83
CA GLU A 341 22.58 6.85 8.79
C GLU A 341 21.05 6.82 8.71
N LEU A 342 20.52 6.31 7.59
CA LEU A 342 19.09 6.05 7.43
C LEU A 342 18.62 4.95 8.41
N ILE A 343 17.46 5.16 9.02
CA ILE A 343 16.81 4.17 9.89
C ILE A 343 16.23 3.03 9.05
N ALA A 344 15.64 3.39 7.90
CA ALA A 344 15.03 2.48 6.96
C ALA A 344 15.52 2.75 5.54
N PRO A 345 16.78 2.35 5.24
CA PRO A 345 17.36 2.56 3.92
C PRO A 345 16.65 1.72 2.86
N TYR A 346 16.39 2.31 1.70
CA TYR A 346 16.04 1.54 0.52
C TYR A 346 17.34 1.06 -0.15
N LYS A 347 17.56 -0.25 -0.15
CA LYS A 347 18.71 -0.90 -0.81
C LYS A 347 18.16 -1.72 -1.96
N LYS A 348 18.56 -1.38 -3.19
CA LYS A 348 18.21 -2.16 -4.38
C LYS A 348 19.17 -3.31 -4.58
#